data_AF-A0A523DX08-F1
#
_entry.id   AF-A0A523DX08-F1
#
_cell.length_a   1.000
_cell.length_b   1.000
_cell.length_c   1.000
_cell.angle_alpha   90.00
_cell.angle_beta   90.00
_cell.angle_gamma   90.00
#
_symmetry.space_group_name_H-M   'P 1'
#
loop_
_entity.id
_entity.type
_entity.pdbx_description
1 polymer ?
#
loop_
_entity_poly.entity_id
_entity_poly.type
_entity_poly.pdbx_seq_one_letter_code
_entity_poly.pdbx_strand_id
1 'polypeptide(L)'
;MLYPLDAKSGEVLWEREAHRGKPFGGRHRKNTYFSETPVTDGERVYAYFGNVGLYCYSMKGELIWKKQWEPQKIYSHNTFVARAGTDVTEHEEIAQNSLGEMSFASPAISEASL
;
A
#
# COMPACT_ATOMS: atom_id res chain seq x y z
N MET A 1 5.03 2.08 10.14
CA MET A 1 4.14 2.76 11.11
C MET A 1 3.23 3.69 10.34
N LEU A 2 2.00 3.87 10.79
CA LEU A 2 1.06 4.86 10.30
C LEU A 2 0.66 5.79 11.44
N TYR A 3 0.63 7.09 11.16
CA TYR A 3 0.32 8.18 12.07
C TYR A 3 -0.56 9.22 11.32
N PRO A 4 -1.89 9.10 11.33
CA PRO A 4 -2.75 10.17 10.88
C PRO A 4 -2.73 11.28 11.93
N LEU A 5 -2.63 12.51 11.47
CA LEU A 5 -2.59 13.70 12.30
C LEU A 5 -3.89 14.50 12.10
N ASP A 6 -4.40 15.11 13.17
CA ASP A 6 -5.35 16.20 12.99
C ASP A 6 -4.68 17.36 12.26
N ALA A 7 -5.33 17.88 11.21
CA ALA A 7 -4.73 18.89 10.35
C ALA A 7 -4.61 20.28 10.99
N LYS A 8 -5.24 20.53 12.16
CA LYS A 8 -5.20 21.81 12.88
C LYS A 8 -4.29 21.75 14.10
N SER A 9 -4.40 20.70 14.93
CA SER A 9 -3.59 20.55 16.15
C SER A 9 -2.26 19.82 15.91
N GLY A 10 -2.17 19.01 14.84
CA GLY A 10 -1.03 18.11 14.60
C GLY A 10 -1.02 16.89 15.51
N GLU A 11 -2.07 16.66 16.30
CA GLU A 11 -2.16 15.53 17.24
C GLU A 11 -2.31 14.20 16.49
N VAL A 12 -1.60 13.18 16.98
CA VAL A 12 -1.71 11.81 16.45
C VAL A 12 -3.07 11.22 16.83
N LEU A 13 -3.93 10.98 15.83
CA LEU A 13 -5.26 10.40 16.03
C LEU A 13 -5.19 8.92 16.44
N TRP A 14 -4.23 8.19 15.87
CA TRP A 14 -3.89 6.82 16.26
C TRP A 14 -2.52 6.41 15.72
N GLU A 15 -1.94 5.35 16.27
CA GLU A 15 -0.68 4.75 15.81
C GLU A 15 -0.90 3.27 15.43
N ARG A 16 -0.37 2.84 14.28
CA ARG A 16 -0.40 1.41 13.89
C ARG A 16 0.93 0.91 13.32
N GLU A 17 1.36 -0.23 13.83
CA GLU A 17 2.43 -1.06 13.26
C GLU A 17 1.83 -2.07 12.27
N ALA A 18 2.05 -1.85 10.97
CA ALA A 18 1.58 -2.78 9.93
C ALA A 18 2.36 -4.11 9.93
N HIS A 19 3.65 -4.05 10.28
CA HIS A 19 4.54 -5.20 10.31
C HIS A 19 5.78 -4.93 11.19
N ARG A 20 6.24 -5.98 11.88
CA ARG A 20 7.50 -6.02 12.61
C ARG A 20 8.35 -7.18 12.11
N GLY A 21 9.53 -6.86 11.59
CA GLY A 21 10.43 -7.83 10.99
C GLY A 21 11.30 -7.20 9.92
N LYS A 22 12.16 -8.02 9.30
CA LYS A 22 12.94 -7.63 8.12
C LYS A 22 12.20 -8.13 6.88
N PRO A 23 11.73 -7.24 5.97
CA PRO A 23 11.10 -7.66 4.72
C PRO A 23 12.02 -8.54 3.87
N PHE A 24 11.43 -9.44 3.09
CA PHE A 24 12.16 -10.27 2.14
C PHE A 24 12.98 -9.39 1.17
N GLY A 25 14.23 -9.78 0.94
CA GLY A 25 15.20 -9.00 0.15
C GLY A 25 15.77 -7.75 0.85
N GLY A 26 15.08 -7.18 1.85
CA GLY A 26 15.46 -5.95 2.55
C GLY A 26 14.74 -4.71 2.01
N ARG A 27 15.49 -3.66 1.66
CA ARG A 27 14.98 -2.45 0.97
C ARG A 27 15.90 -2.04 -0.17
N HIS A 28 15.35 -1.36 -1.18
CA HIS A 28 16.14 -0.72 -2.22
C HIS A 28 17.10 0.33 -1.60
N ARG A 29 18.37 0.37 -2.02
CA ARG A 29 19.40 1.19 -1.34
C ARG A 29 19.05 2.68 -1.23
N LYS A 30 18.37 3.22 -2.26
CA LYS A 30 17.93 4.63 -2.32
C LYS A 30 16.57 4.91 -1.65
N ASN A 31 15.89 3.89 -1.11
CA ASN A 31 14.52 3.99 -0.58
C ASN A 31 14.49 3.69 0.93
N THR A 32 13.44 4.10 1.64
CA THR A 32 13.20 3.61 3.02
C THR A 32 12.39 2.31 2.98
N TYR A 33 11.86 1.85 4.12
CA TYR A 33 10.86 0.76 4.18
C TYR A 33 9.41 1.25 3.99
N PHE A 34 9.21 2.56 3.84
CA PHE A 34 7.91 3.18 3.63
C PHE A 34 8.11 4.45 2.82
N SER A 35 8.03 4.33 1.50
CA SER A 35 8.28 5.43 0.55
C SER A 35 7.08 5.66 -0.39
N GLU A 36 6.11 4.77 -0.31
CA GLU A 36 4.80 4.84 -0.93
C GLU A 36 3.87 5.71 -0.09
N THR A 37 3.13 6.62 -0.73
CA THR A 37 2.19 7.51 -0.05
C THR A 37 0.88 6.74 0.22
N PRO A 38 0.37 6.71 1.46
CA PRO A 38 -0.94 6.13 1.73
C PRO A 38 -2.05 7.03 1.16
N VAL A 39 -3.18 6.43 0.76
CA VAL A 39 -4.35 7.15 0.22
C VAL A 39 -5.59 6.85 1.04
N THR A 40 -6.62 7.70 0.91
CA THR A 40 -7.89 7.53 1.62
C THR A 40 -9.08 7.94 0.75
N ASP A 41 -10.14 7.13 0.77
CA ASP A 41 -11.44 7.39 0.14
C ASP A 41 -12.38 8.21 1.05
N GLY A 42 -11.91 8.61 2.25
CA GLY A 42 -12.69 9.27 3.30
C GLY A 42 -13.31 8.31 4.33
N GLU A 43 -13.41 7.00 4.03
CA GLU A 43 -13.90 5.96 4.95
C GLU A 43 -12.78 5.04 5.45
N ARG A 44 -11.76 4.85 4.63
CA ARG A 44 -10.66 3.87 4.76
C ARG A 44 -9.32 4.52 4.42
N VAL A 45 -8.24 3.94 4.93
CA VAL A 45 -6.85 4.32 4.66
C VAL A 45 -6.12 3.11 4.08
N TYR A 46 -5.59 3.27 2.87
CA TYR A 46 -4.87 2.23 2.14
C TYR A 46 -3.37 2.55 2.16
N ALA A 47 -2.57 1.62 2.67
CA ALA A 47 -1.13 1.79 2.82
C ALA A 47 -0.38 0.57 2.26
N TYR A 48 0.53 0.80 1.30
CA TYR A 48 1.38 -0.22 0.71
C TYR A 48 2.79 -0.16 1.31
N PHE A 49 3.41 -1.32 1.52
CA PHE A 49 4.70 -1.49 2.17
C PHE A 49 5.61 -2.45 1.37
N GLY A 50 5.60 -2.35 0.03
CA GLY A 50 6.36 -3.25 -0.86
C GLY A 50 6.10 -4.74 -0.59
N ASN A 51 7.19 -5.50 -0.40
CA ASN A 51 7.18 -6.94 -0.07
C ASN A 51 6.46 -7.31 1.25
N VAL A 52 6.03 -6.34 2.06
CA VAL A 52 5.22 -6.57 3.27
C VAL A 52 3.72 -6.65 2.94
N GLY A 53 3.28 -6.05 1.84
CA GLY A 53 1.90 -6.10 1.36
C GLY A 53 1.12 -4.77 1.45
N LEU A 54 -0.16 -4.84 1.08
CA LEU A 54 -1.14 -3.74 1.09
C LEU A 54 -2.08 -3.92 2.27
N TYR A 55 -2.35 -2.84 2.99
CA TYR A 55 -3.15 -2.82 4.21
C TYR A 55 -4.28 -1.80 4.08
N CYS A 56 -5.47 -2.18 4.52
CA CYS A 56 -6.64 -1.32 4.58
C CYS A 56 -7.10 -1.16 6.03
N TYR A 57 -7.15 0.07 6.49
CA TYR A 57 -7.62 0.46 7.83
C TYR A 57 -8.90 1.29 7.74
N SER A 58 -9.75 1.26 8.75
CA SER A 58 -10.81 2.28 8.92
C SER A 58 -10.19 3.64 9.27
N MET A 59 -10.93 4.75 9.12
CA MET A 59 -10.47 6.06 9.62
C MET A 59 -10.14 6.06 11.14
N LYS A 60 -10.64 5.08 11.91
CA LYS A 60 -10.33 4.88 13.34
C LYS A 60 -9.08 4.01 13.58
N GLY A 61 -8.41 3.56 12.52
CA GLY A 61 -7.21 2.74 12.58
C GLY A 61 -7.48 1.26 12.89
N GLU A 62 -8.71 0.77 12.72
CA GLU A 62 -8.99 -0.67 12.81
C GLU A 62 -8.53 -1.34 11.52
N LEU A 63 -7.80 -2.45 11.60
CA LEU A 63 -7.40 -3.20 10.40
C LEU A 63 -8.63 -3.90 9.83
N ILE A 64 -9.09 -3.47 8.65
CA ILE A 64 -10.20 -4.10 7.93
C ILE A 64 -9.68 -5.34 7.20
N TRP A 65 -8.63 -5.17 6.40
CA TRP A 65 -7.98 -6.28 5.71
C TRP A 65 -6.51 -5.99 5.39
N LYS A 66 -5.77 -7.06 5.06
CA LYS A 66 -4.43 -6.97 4.47
C LYS A 66 -4.28 -8.01 3.36
N LYS A 67 -3.53 -7.67 2.32
CA LYS A 67 -3.18 -8.55 1.20
C LYS A 67 -1.66 -8.57 1.07
N GLN A 68 -1.09 -9.76 1.11
CA GLN A 68 0.32 -10.00 0.84
C GLN A 68 0.43 -10.83 -0.45
N TRP A 69 1.47 -10.59 -1.23
CA TRP A 69 1.82 -11.36 -2.43
C TRP A 69 3.14 -12.08 -2.21
N GLU A 70 3.46 -13.02 -3.09
CA GLU A 70 4.78 -13.67 -3.09
C GLU A 70 5.89 -12.60 -3.25
N PRO A 71 6.85 -12.54 -2.32
CA PRO A 71 7.77 -11.41 -2.24
C PRO A 71 8.79 -11.43 -3.38
N GLN A 72 9.01 -10.26 -3.98
CA GLN A 72 9.83 -10.12 -5.18
C GLN A 72 11.29 -9.78 -4.83
N LYS A 73 12.21 -10.08 -5.76
CA LYS A 73 13.62 -9.70 -5.60
C LYS A 73 13.76 -8.18 -5.72
N ILE A 74 14.55 -7.57 -4.85
CA ILE A 74 14.88 -6.15 -4.99
C ILE A 74 15.66 -5.96 -6.30
N TYR A 75 15.38 -4.87 -7.01
CA TYR A 75 15.85 -4.57 -8.37
C TYR A 75 15.22 -5.42 -9.49
N SER A 76 14.12 -6.16 -9.25
CA SER A 76 13.20 -6.52 -10.33
C SER A 76 12.34 -5.30 -10.72
N HIS A 77 12.06 -5.11 -12.00
CA HIS A 77 11.07 -4.15 -12.48
C HIS A 77 9.67 -4.76 -12.28
N ASN A 78 9.02 -4.55 -11.11
CA ASN A 78 7.80 -5.26 -10.68
C ASN A 78 6.62 -4.40 -10.09
N THR A 79 5.88 -3.64 -10.93
CA THR A 79 4.54 -3.05 -10.63
C THR A 79 3.52 -4.12 -10.37
N PHE A 80 2.78 -3.89 -9.30
CA PHE A 80 1.41 -4.34 -9.18
C PHE A 80 0.48 -3.12 -9.21
N VAL A 81 -0.58 -3.16 -10.02
CA VAL A 81 -1.70 -2.22 -9.88
C VAL A 81 -2.83 -2.96 -9.16
N ALA A 82 -3.02 -2.66 -7.88
CA ALA A 82 -4.26 -3.01 -7.21
C ALA A 82 -5.33 -2.00 -7.61
N ARG A 83 -6.49 -2.49 -8.05
CA ARG A 83 -7.72 -1.95 -7.49
C ARG A 83 -7.84 -2.46 -6.06
N ALA A 84 -7.96 -1.57 -5.09
CA ALA A 84 -8.35 -1.92 -3.74
C ALA A 84 -9.86 -1.69 -3.64
N GLY A 85 -10.65 -2.76 -3.75
CA GLY A 85 -12.09 -2.71 -3.49
C GLY A 85 -12.39 -2.56 -2.00
N THR A 86 -13.68 -2.49 -1.67
CA THR A 86 -14.13 -2.54 -0.27
C THR A 86 -13.83 -3.90 0.38
N ASP A 87 -13.71 -4.96 -0.43
CA ASP A 87 -13.46 -6.34 -0.01
C ASP A 87 -12.15 -6.93 -0.56
N VAL A 88 -11.58 -7.90 0.19
CA VAL A 88 -10.24 -8.46 -0.06
C VAL A 88 -10.11 -9.29 -1.35
N THR A 89 -11.25 -9.67 -1.95
CA THR A 89 -11.34 -10.54 -3.13
C THR A 89 -11.15 -9.79 -4.44
N GLU A 90 -11.51 -8.52 -4.51
CA GLU A 90 -11.42 -7.70 -5.72
C GLU A 90 -10.00 -7.18 -5.91
N HIS A 91 -9.18 -7.97 -6.61
CA HIS A 91 -7.90 -7.53 -7.16
C HIS A 91 -7.87 -7.90 -8.64
N GLU A 92 -7.80 -6.88 -9.50
CA GLU A 92 -7.71 -7.00 -10.95
C GLU A 92 -6.34 -6.46 -11.39
N GLU A 93 -5.61 -7.25 -12.19
CA GLU A 93 -4.33 -6.83 -12.77
C GLU A 93 -4.60 -6.09 -14.08
N ILE A 94 -4.65 -4.76 -14.03
CA ILE A 94 -5.17 -3.94 -15.15
C ILE A 94 -4.13 -3.53 -16.21
N ALA A 95 -2.84 -3.84 -16.05
CA ALA A 95 -1.81 -3.53 -17.04
C ALA A 95 -0.50 -4.35 -16.87
N GLN A 96 0.07 -4.79 -18.01
CA GLN A 96 1.45 -5.24 -18.16
C GLN A 96 2.16 -4.38 -19.23
N ASN A 97 3.48 -4.19 -19.14
CA ASN A 97 4.21 -3.47 -20.19
C ASN A 97 4.61 -4.40 -21.36
N SER A 98 5.03 -3.82 -22.49
CA SER A 98 5.37 -4.57 -23.72
C SER A 98 6.64 -5.45 -23.62
N LEU A 99 7.39 -5.37 -22.52
CA LEU A 99 8.53 -6.24 -22.22
C LEU A 99 8.13 -7.45 -21.37
N GLY A 100 6.85 -7.57 -20.98
CA GLY A 100 6.40 -8.51 -19.94
C GLY A 100 6.92 -8.15 -18.54
N GLU A 101 7.49 -6.95 -18.42
CA GLU A 101 7.96 -6.39 -17.16
C GLU A 101 6.87 -5.52 -16.54
N MET A 102 7.09 -5.24 -15.28
CA MET A 102 6.21 -4.53 -14.38
C MET A 102 7.05 -3.27 -13.92
N SER A 103 6.53 -2.19 -13.32
CA SER A 103 7.31 -1.00 -12.85
C SER A 103 7.41 -0.89 -11.29
N PHE A 104 6.89 0.18 -10.65
CA PHE A 104 6.37 0.25 -9.25
C PHE A 104 5.54 1.56 -9.09
N ALA A 105 4.53 1.63 -8.19
CA ALA A 105 3.77 2.87 -7.91
C ALA A 105 3.13 2.93 -6.51
N SER A 106 2.93 4.14 -5.97
CA SER A 106 2.05 4.39 -4.81
C SER A 106 0.59 4.07 -5.18
N PRO A 107 -0.25 3.65 -4.21
CA PRO A 107 -1.69 3.58 -4.42
C PRO A 107 -2.27 4.90 -4.95
N ALA A 108 -3.29 4.80 -5.79
CA ALA A 108 -4.04 5.94 -6.32
C ALA A 108 -5.53 5.59 -6.36
N ILE A 109 -6.39 6.60 -6.20
CA ILE A 109 -7.84 6.44 -6.33
C ILE A 109 -8.19 6.59 -7.80
N SER A 110 -8.71 5.51 -8.40
CA SER A 110 -9.37 5.56 -9.70
C SER A 110 -10.89 5.57 -9.48
N GLU A 111 -11.52 6.72 -9.71
CA GLU A 111 -12.98 6.81 -9.85
C GLU A 111 -13.44 5.86 -10.95
N ALA A 112 -14.22 4.84 -10.57
CA ALA A 112 -14.81 3.87 -11.49
C ALA A 112 -16.29 4.22 -11.69
N SER A 113 -16.56 5.30 -12.40
CA SER A 113 -17.88 5.68 -12.92
C SER A 113 -17.71 6.54 -14.17
N LEU A 114 -18.10 5.97 -15.31
CA LEU A 114 -18.51 6.69 -16.52
C LEU A 114 -20.04 6.63 -16.60
#